data_AF-A0A2V8NBB7-F1
#
_entry.id   AF-A0A2V8NBB7-F1
#
_cell.length_a   1.000
_cell.length_b   1.000
_cell.length_c   1.000
_cell.angle_alpha   90.00
_cell.angle_beta   90.00
_cell.angle_gamma   90.00
#
_symmetry.space_group_name_H-M   'P 1'
#
loop_
_entity.id
_entity.type
_entity.pdbx_description
1 polymer ?
#
loop_
_entity_poly.entity_id
_entity_poly.type
_entity_poly.pdbx_seq_one_letter_code
_entity_poly.pdbx_strand_id
1 'polypeptide(L)'
;MKKEYSAKDLEMIWRGIRGATPGLYIPVSRVRQVQKTGPNLAVFKSYAEISGGDADAEKYWETLNELPLYGALSTLSAINLILAITPIDKSVHNALNRTFLREEYLGKLINLKESGPQPDIELIFSRGSALANLKALLAVGSEEGKTQALNLHLIGDVALLCNDYVGSQELRDETKSVGETDLMMEALPTWELDNLRSLPYALARVVRMIEEYLPSDDPQVTTLRRAINLDPSALRYDGLEIEDYITIIFGIFAHGRSLKPESVFSKPAEAIIDPKTFFSKINFPEEKFEQFLSVRSLPARGFREKITAGDGWDKESFFAAIGLDQFANDTLVFKAHPFLHFEDGRELILDIQYVSEILIYGLYWRIVESLQGKQKDVFISLWGRLFELYLFDLFSHYYPETSQFLSTEVDYKGGQIDALLDFGTDVVIFEFKASLLRDQTKNSRDIKLFEEEVTKKFIENEKKRPKALRQLASAAIAIRNGGVKTIMKPERVYPVFVGYEPVLESFFVNTYLQQRFREFVTKKDNDVIVQPISVMSVDELEKLLPNIHAGACTWMEILNERFDEDRVRAFSVHQTLYDICQKKRIEIKNNDFLLAGFEEIFSTIFSKYRENDNQQQLPTSS
;
A
#
# COMPACT_ATOMS: atom_id res chain seq x y z
N MET A 1 -12.68 4.74 -30.27
CA MET A 1 -12.33 6.16 -30.52
C MET A 1 -11.19 6.50 -29.57
N LYS A 2 -10.00 6.73 -30.14
CA LYS A 2 -8.75 6.94 -29.43
C LYS A 2 -8.82 8.23 -28.62
N LYS A 3 -8.46 8.18 -27.34
CA LYS A 3 -8.25 9.39 -26.56
C LYS A 3 -6.79 9.76 -26.72
N GLU A 4 -6.57 10.81 -27.49
CA GLU A 4 -5.25 11.35 -27.75
C GLU A 4 -4.84 12.24 -26.58
N TYR A 5 -3.92 11.78 -25.72
CA TYR A 5 -3.36 12.61 -24.65
C TYR A 5 -2.29 13.55 -25.20
N SER A 6 -2.47 14.85 -25.03
CA SER A 6 -1.46 15.87 -25.35
C SER A 6 -0.46 16.05 -24.20
N ALA A 7 0.65 16.77 -24.44
CA ALA A 7 1.56 17.18 -23.37
C ALA A 7 0.83 17.91 -22.21
N LYS A 8 -0.24 18.65 -22.54
CA LYS A 8 -1.09 19.33 -21.57
C LYS A 8 -1.95 18.37 -20.74
N ASP A 9 -2.35 17.23 -21.31
CA ASP A 9 -3.07 16.19 -20.57
C ASP A 9 -2.13 15.42 -19.64
N LEU A 10 -0.89 15.16 -20.07
CA LEU A 10 0.15 14.60 -19.20
C LEU A 10 0.48 15.55 -18.05
N GLU A 11 0.54 16.86 -18.30
CA GLU A 11 0.71 17.88 -17.25
C GLU A 11 -0.52 17.94 -16.31
N MET A 12 -1.72 17.71 -16.81
CA MET A 12 -2.94 17.67 -15.99
C MET A 12 -3.02 16.40 -15.13
N ILE A 13 -2.64 15.25 -15.69
CA ILE A 13 -2.51 13.98 -14.96
C ILE A 13 -1.40 14.10 -13.89
N TRP A 14 -0.28 14.72 -14.25
CA TRP A 14 0.82 15.07 -13.35
C TRP A 14 0.35 15.93 -12.16
N ARG A 15 -0.39 17.02 -12.43
CA ARG A 15 -1.00 17.87 -11.39
C ARG A 15 -2.02 17.09 -10.54
N GLY A 16 -2.72 16.12 -11.13
CA GLY A 16 -3.63 15.22 -10.40
C GLY A 16 -2.91 14.26 -9.45
N ILE A 17 -1.73 13.76 -9.84
CA ILE A 17 -0.87 12.86 -9.04
C ILE A 17 -0.19 13.63 -7.89
N ARG A 18 0.20 14.89 -8.11
CA ARG A 18 0.78 15.80 -7.10
C ARG A 18 -0.20 16.15 -5.96
N GLY A 19 -1.49 15.91 -6.14
CA GLY A 19 -2.55 16.41 -5.27
C GLY A 19 -2.95 17.86 -5.63
N ALA A 20 -4.15 18.27 -5.20
CA ALA A 20 -4.71 19.57 -5.59
C ALA A 20 -3.80 20.74 -5.19
N THR A 21 -3.60 21.67 -6.12
CA THR A 21 -2.98 22.98 -5.83
C THR A 21 -4.04 23.90 -5.21
N PRO A 22 -3.73 24.71 -4.18
CA PRO A 22 -4.76 25.49 -3.48
C PRO A 22 -5.43 26.50 -4.43
N GLY A 23 -6.75 26.35 -4.59
CA GLY A 23 -7.61 27.31 -5.29
C GLY A 23 -8.70 27.78 -4.35
N LEU A 24 -8.69 29.05 -3.98
CA LEU A 24 -9.70 29.66 -3.13
C LEU A 24 -10.93 30.07 -3.95
N TYR A 25 -12.09 29.51 -3.63
CA TYR A 25 -13.38 30.17 -3.90
C TYR A 25 -14.38 29.84 -2.79
N ILE A 26 -14.90 30.88 -2.12
CA ILE A 26 -15.92 30.78 -1.06
C ILE A 26 -17.17 31.52 -1.55
N PRO A 27 -18.33 30.87 -1.51
CA PRO A 27 -19.47 31.44 -0.80
C PRO A 27 -20.04 30.40 0.17
N VAL A 28 -20.11 30.80 1.44
CA VAL A 28 -20.39 30.00 2.63
C VAL A 28 -21.68 29.19 2.52
N SER A 29 -21.64 27.92 2.96
CA SER A 29 -22.80 27.22 3.51
C SER A 29 -22.50 26.82 4.95
N ARG A 30 -23.10 27.54 5.92
CA ARG A 30 -23.08 27.14 7.34
C ARG A 30 -24.14 26.07 7.55
N VAL A 31 -23.84 24.84 7.16
CA VAL A 31 -24.46 23.68 7.79
C VAL A 31 -23.42 23.12 8.75
N ARG A 32 -23.61 23.34 10.05
CA ARG A 32 -22.90 22.55 11.07
C ARG A 32 -23.44 21.13 10.98
N GLN A 33 -22.86 20.32 10.11
CA GLN A 33 -22.93 18.87 10.31
C GLN A 33 -22.02 18.54 11.49
N VAL A 34 -22.53 17.75 12.43
CA VAL A 34 -21.67 17.07 13.40
C VAL A 34 -20.80 16.15 12.56
N GLN A 35 -19.53 16.54 12.35
CA GLN A 35 -18.60 15.77 11.56
C GLN A 35 -18.19 14.58 12.42
N LYS A 36 -18.56 13.36 11.98
CA LYS A 36 -18.10 12.12 12.59
C LYS A 36 -16.57 12.11 12.49
N THR A 37 -15.88 12.01 13.63
CA THR A 37 -14.42 11.79 13.71
C THR A 37 -14.14 10.30 13.82
N GLY A 38 -13.01 9.83 13.29
CA GLY A 38 -12.70 8.40 13.15
C GLY A 38 -12.76 7.90 11.70
N PRO A 39 -12.41 6.62 11.46
CA PRO A 39 -12.34 6.07 10.10
C PRO A 39 -13.72 5.96 9.45
N ASN A 40 -13.77 6.16 8.13
CA ASN A 40 -14.94 5.81 7.32
C ASN A 40 -14.92 4.30 7.11
N LEU A 41 -15.95 3.60 7.57
CA LEU A 41 -16.05 2.16 7.47
C LEU A 41 -16.90 1.77 6.27
N ALA A 42 -16.32 0.97 5.37
CA ALA A 42 -17.03 0.33 4.28
C ALA A 42 -17.08 -1.17 4.53
N VAL A 43 -18.28 -1.77 4.47
CA VAL A 43 -18.50 -3.19 4.75
C VAL A 43 -19.16 -3.82 3.54
N PHE A 44 -18.59 -4.91 3.03
CA PHE A 44 -19.21 -5.61 1.92
C PHE A 44 -20.38 -6.47 2.40
N LYS A 45 -21.40 -6.64 1.55
CA LYS A 45 -22.53 -7.54 1.77
C LYS A 45 -22.38 -8.80 0.92
N SER A 46 -22.61 -9.92 1.57
CA SER A 46 -22.45 -11.27 1.05
C SER A 46 -23.73 -11.76 0.38
N TYR A 47 -23.64 -12.81 -0.45
CA TYR A 47 -24.81 -13.38 -1.09
C TYR A 47 -25.73 -14.02 -0.05
N ALA A 48 -25.17 -14.68 0.96
CA ALA A 48 -25.93 -15.25 2.07
C ALA A 48 -26.79 -14.18 2.78
N GLU A 49 -26.21 -13.03 3.12
CA GLU A 49 -26.91 -11.91 3.77
C GLU A 49 -28.04 -11.34 2.90
N ILE A 50 -27.80 -11.14 1.60
CA ILE A 50 -28.80 -10.55 0.70
C ILE A 50 -29.87 -11.56 0.31
N SER A 51 -29.50 -12.82 0.09
CA SER A 51 -30.45 -13.85 -0.34
C SER A 51 -31.33 -14.34 0.81
N GLY A 52 -30.81 -14.34 2.04
CA GLY A 52 -31.42 -14.95 3.22
C GLY A 52 -31.19 -16.47 3.30
N GLY A 53 -30.19 -16.98 2.57
CA GLY A 53 -29.79 -18.39 2.54
C GLY A 53 -28.31 -18.58 2.90
N ASP A 54 -27.78 -19.77 2.63
CA ASP A 54 -26.37 -20.10 2.86
C ASP A 54 -25.49 -19.68 1.67
N ALA A 55 -24.16 -19.69 1.89
CA ALA A 55 -23.19 -19.52 0.82
C ALA A 55 -23.33 -20.63 -0.24
N ASP A 56 -23.31 -20.26 -1.52
CA ASP A 56 -23.65 -21.16 -2.63
C ASP A 56 -22.45 -21.35 -3.59
N ALA A 57 -21.56 -22.27 -3.20
CA ALA A 57 -20.36 -22.60 -3.96
C ALA A 57 -20.67 -23.18 -5.35
N GLU A 58 -21.77 -23.95 -5.45
CA GLU A 58 -22.20 -24.58 -6.69
C GLU A 58 -22.68 -23.53 -7.69
N LYS A 59 -23.56 -22.63 -7.26
CA LYS A 59 -23.96 -21.48 -8.08
C LYS A 59 -22.78 -20.61 -8.46
N TYR A 60 -21.81 -20.41 -7.57
CA TYR A 60 -20.60 -19.65 -7.89
C TYR A 60 -19.79 -20.32 -9.02
N TRP A 61 -19.55 -21.63 -8.91
CA TRP A 61 -18.88 -22.41 -9.95
C TRP A 61 -19.62 -22.35 -11.30
N GLU A 62 -20.94 -22.54 -11.28
CA GLU A 62 -21.77 -22.52 -12.50
C GLU A 62 -21.72 -21.14 -13.16
N THR A 63 -21.90 -20.07 -12.39
CA THR A 63 -21.87 -18.69 -12.89
C THR A 63 -20.50 -18.34 -13.49
N LEU A 64 -19.40 -18.81 -12.90
CA LEU A 64 -18.05 -18.63 -13.46
C LEU A 64 -17.87 -19.32 -14.82
N ASN A 65 -18.48 -20.50 -15.01
CA ASN A 65 -18.39 -21.25 -16.27
C ASN A 65 -19.29 -20.68 -17.38
N GLU A 66 -20.33 -19.93 -17.03
CA GLU A 66 -21.19 -19.23 -17.99
C GLU A 66 -20.56 -17.93 -18.54
N LEU A 67 -19.57 -17.36 -17.83
CA LEU A 67 -18.97 -16.08 -18.20
C LEU A 67 -18.00 -16.20 -19.39
N PRO A 68 -18.12 -15.35 -20.43
CA PRO A 68 -17.12 -15.29 -21.49
C PRO A 68 -15.82 -14.70 -20.93
N LEU A 69 -14.75 -15.51 -20.90
CA LEU A 69 -13.51 -15.25 -20.18
C LEU A 69 -12.96 -13.83 -20.37
N TYR A 70 -12.58 -13.44 -21.61
CA TYR A 70 -11.92 -12.14 -21.83
C TYR A 70 -12.84 -10.94 -21.59
N GLY A 71 -14.14 -11.07 -21.86
CA GLY A 71 -15.11 -10.02 -21.56
C GLY A 71 -15.24 -9.81 -20.05
N ALA A 72 -15.32 -10.90 -19.29
CA ALA A 72 -15.41 -10.88 -17.83
C ALA A 72 -14.12 -10.36 -17.19
N LEU A 73 -12.95 -10.83 -17.62
CA LEU A 73 -11.64 -10.35 -17.14
C LEU A 73 -11.48 -8.84 -17.36
N SER A 74 -11.82 -8.35 -18.56
CA SER A 74 -11.74 -6.92 -18.88
C SER A 74 -12.66 -6.10 -17.98
N THR A 75 -13.88 -6.58 -17.72
CA THR A 75 -14.88 -5.88 -16.92
C THR A 75 -14.52 -5.87 -15.43
N LEU A 76 -14.07 -6.99 -14.88
CA LEU A 76 -13.63 -7.08 -13.47
C LEU A 76 -12.36 -6.26 -13.22
N SER A 77 -11.42 -6.26 -14.16
CA SER A 77 -10.22 -5.41 -14.08
C SER A 77 -10.61 -3.93 -14.10
N ALA A 78 -11.53 -3.55 -15.01
CA ALA A 78 -12.12 -2.21 -15.05
C ALA A 78 -12.75 -1.80 -13.71
N ILE A 79 -13.56 -2.67 -13.10
CA ILE A 79 -14.14 -2.43 -11.76
C ILE A 79 -13.04 -2.24 -10.72
N ASN A 80 -12.04 -3.13 -10.69
CA ASN A 80 -10.92 -3.03 -9.75
C ASN A 80 -10.13 -1.71 -9.90
N LEU A 81 -9.86 -1.28 -11.13
CA LEU A 81 -9.16 -0.01 -11.41
C LEU A 81 -9.93 1.20 -10.90
N ILE A 82 -11.25 1.25 -11.08
CA ILE A 82 -12.07 2.34 -10.53
C ILE A 82 -12.04 2.32 -9.01
N LEU A 83 -12.24 1.14 -8.40
CA LEU A 83 -12.23 0.99 -6.95
C LEU A 83 -10.87 1.33 -6.33
N ALA A 84 -9.76 1.12 -7.04
CA ALA A 84 -8.44 1.57 -6.62
C ALA A 84 -8.33 3.10 -6.57
N ILE A 85 -9.07 3.85 -7.39
CA ILE A 85 -9.00 5.31 -7.44
C ILE A 85 -10.03 5.95 -6.49
N THR A 86 -11.21 5.35 -6.36
CA THR A 86 -12.35 5.88 -5.59
C THR A 86 -13.00 4.79 -4.71
N PRO A 87 -12.28 4.23 -3.71
CA PRO A 87 -12.74 3.06 -2.97
C PRO A 87 -14.01 3.28 -2.14
N ILE A 88 -14.20 4.48 -1.57
CA ILE A 88 -15.28 4.81 -0.62
C ILE A 88 -16.19 5.93 -1.21
N ASP A 89 -16.41 5.93 -2.52
CA ASP A 89 -17.30 6.88 -3.18
C ASP A 89 -18.71 6.29 -3.39
N LYS A 90 -19.70 6.83 -2.67
CA LYS A 90 -21.10 6.39 -2.76
C LYS A 90 -21.67 6.48 -4.18
N SER A 91 -21.27 7.47 -4.96
CA SER A 91 -21.77 7.64 -6.33
C SER A 91 -21.28 6.54 -7.26
N VAL A 92 -20.02 6.13 -7.10
CA VAL A 92 -19.40 5.03 -7.86
C VAL A 92 -20.04 3.71 -7.50
N HIS A 93 -20.23 3.41 -6.21
CA HIS A 93 -20.90 2.18 -5.76
C HIS A 93 -22.36 2.11 -6.20
N ASN A 94 -23.09 3.23 -6.19
CA ASN A 94 -24.44 3.27 -6.75
C ASN A 94 -24.46 3.00 -8.26
N ALA A 95 -23.48 3.50 -9.01
CA ALA A 95 -23.36 3.23 -10.45
C ALA A 95 -23.03 1.76 -10.72
N LEU A 96 -22.12 1.16 -9.95
CA LEU A 96 -21.79 -0.27 -9.99
C LEU A 96 -23.04 -1.12 -9.74
N ASN A 97 -23.75 -0.83 -8.64
CA ASN A 97 -24.95 -1.58 -8.25
C ASN A 97 -26.03 -1.53 -9.33
N ARG A 98 -26.30 -0.35 -9.90
CA ARG A 98 -27.31 -0.19 -10.99
C ARG A 98 -26.92 -0.88 -12.28
N THR A 99 -25.62 -0.98 -12.57
CA THR A 99 -25.12 -1.54 -13.84
C THR A 99 -25.05 -3.07 -13.80
N PHE A 100 -24.62 -3.61 -12.67
CA PHE A 100 -24.24 -5.03 -12.57
C PHE A 100 -25.19 -5.86 -11.70
N LEU A 101 -25.89 -5.30 -10.71
CA LEU A 101 -26.80 -6.10 -9.89
C LEU A 101 -28.13 -6.33 -10.59
N ARG A 102 -28.76 -7.47 -10.28
CA ARG A 102 -30.15 -7.74 -10.62
C ARG A 102 -31.07 -6.88 -9.75
N GLU A 103 -32.20 -6.44 -10.31
CA GLU A 103 -33.22 -5.65 -9.60
C GLU A 103 -33.67 -6.30 -8.29
N GLU A 104 -33.75 -7.63 -8.25
CA GLU A 104 -34.13 -8.38 -7.04
C GLU A 104 -33.14 -8.16 -5.88
N TYR A 105 -31.82 -8.15 -6.15
CA TYR A 105 -30.79 -7.94 -5.13
C TYR A 105 -30.67 -6.47 -4.75
N LEU A 106 -30.84 -5.56 -5.70
CA LEU A 106 -30.87 -4.13 -5.45
C LEU A 106 -32.00 -3.75 -4.49
N GLY A 107 -33.20 -4.30 -4.71
CA GLY A 107 -34.35 -4.09 -3.83
C GLY A 107 -34.10 -4.61 -2.41
N LYS A 108 -33.40 -5.74 -2.25
CA LYS A 108 -33.05 -6.27 -0.93
C LYS A 108 -31.97 -5.45 -0.23
N LEU A 109 -30.93 -5.01 -0.93
CA LEU A 109 -29.87 -4.15 -0.40
C LEU A 109 -30.43 -2.84 0.20
N ILE A 110 -31.38 -2.20 -0.49
CA ILE A 110 -32.03 -0.96 -0.02
C ILE A 110 -32.87 -1.20 1.26
N ASN A 111 -33.40 -2.41 1.42
CA ASN A 111 -34.30 -2.77 2.51
C ASN A 111 -33.61 -3.43 3.71
N LEU A 112 -32.33 -3.79 3.59
CA LEU A 112 -31.49 -4.22 4.70
C LEU A 112 -31.39 -3.05 5.71
N LYS A 113 -32.13 -3.17 6.82
CA LYS A 113 -32.05 -2.25 7.95
C LYS A 113 -31.66 -3.05 9.17
N GLU A 114 -30.38 -3.00 9.50
CA GLU A 114 -29.88 -3.66 10.70
C GLU A 114 -30.16 -2.81 11.96
N SER A 115 -30.41 -3.49 13.07
CA SER A 115 -30.50 -2.84 14.38
C SER A 115 -29.10 -2.58 14.92
N GLY A 116 -28.63 -1.33 14.88
CA GLY A 116 -27.32 -0.96 15.45
C GLY A 116 -26.60 0.14 14.67
N PRO A 117 -25.35 0.46 15.05
CA PRO A 117 -24.49 1.37 14.30
C PRO A 117 -24.29 0.84 12.88
N GLN A 118 -24.67 1.65 11.88
CA GLN A 118 -24.50 1.28 10.47
C GLN A 118 -23.09 1.67 9.99
N PRO A 119 -22.50 0.90 9.05
CA PRO A 119 -21.28 1.33 8.37
C PRO A 119 -21.53 2.62 7.57
N ASP A 120 -20.46 3.33 7.21
CA ASP A 120 -20.58 4.55 6.43
C ASP A 120 -21.03 4.25 4.99
N ILE A 121 -20.62 3.09 4.45
CA ILE A 121 -21.07 2.54 3.15
C ILE A 121 -21.17 1.01 3.21
N GLU A 122 -22.24 0.46 2.61
CA GLU A 122 -22.37 -0.97 2.31
C GLU A 122 -22.02 -1.23 0.85
N LEU A 123 -21.16 -2.20 0.58
CA LEU A 123 -20.58 -2.46 -0.74
C LEU A 123 -20.94 -3.85 -1.25
N ILE A 124 -21.10 -4.03 -2.57
CA ILE A 124 -21.06 -5.38 -3.18
C ILE A 124 -19.72 -5.61 -3.87
N PHE A 125 -19.21 -4.56 -4.51
CA PHE A 125 -17.95 -4.60 -5.23
C PHE A 125 -16.85 -4.09 -4.31
N SER A 126 -15.83 -4.91 -4.07
CA SER A 126 -14.60 -4.54 -3.38
C SER A 126 -13.41 -4.92 -4.25
N ARG A 127 -12.23 -4.35 -3.95
CA ARG A 127 -11.02 -4.73 -4.67
C ARG A 127 -10.66 -6.19 -4.41
N GLY A 128 -10.79 -6.62 -3.15
CA GLY A 128 -10.58 -8.02 -2.76
C GLY A 128 -11.48 -8.97 -3.56
N SER A 129 -12.79 -8.68 -3.67
CA SER A 129 -13.70 -9.52 -4.44
C SER A 129 -13.44 -9.47 -5.94
N ALA A 130 -13.02 -8.33 -6.49
CA ALA A 130 -12.65 -8.23 -7.90
C ALA A 130 -11.42 -9.08 -8.23
N LEU A 131 -10.36 -9.00 -7.42
CA LEU A 131 -9.13 -9.80 -7.61
C LEU A 131 -9.39 -11.30 -7.38
N ALA A 132 -10.21 -11.66 -6.38
CA ALA A 132 -10.62 -13.04 -6.15
C ALA A 132 -11.40 -13.62 -7.32
N ASN A 133 -12.32 -12.85 -7.91
CA ASN A 133 -13.06 -13.26 -9.12
C ASN A 133 -12.16 -13.36 -10.35
N LEU A 134 -11.20 -12.44 -10.55
CA LEU A 134 -10.19 -12.54 -11.61
C LEU A 134 -9.40 -13.86 -11.47
N LYS A 135 -8.98 -14.20 -10.24
CA LYS A 135 -8.31 -15.47 -9.95
C LYS A 135 -9.19 -16.68 -10.27
N ALA A 136 -10.43 -16.68 -9.80
CA ALA A 136 -11.38 -17.76 -10.02
C ALA A 136 -11.64 -17.98 -11.52
N LEU A 137 -11.86 -16.91 -12.29
CA LEU A 137 -12.06 -16.98 -13.75
C LEU A 137 -10.82 -17.50 -14.48
N LEU A 138 -9.61 -17.09 -14.08
CA LEU A 138 -8.39 -17.60 -14.71
C LEU A 138 -8.16 -19.09 -14.40
N ALA A 139 -8.55 -19.53 -13.20
CA ALA A 139 -8.42 -20.91 -12.76
C ALA A 139 -9.47 -21.86 -13.37
N VAL A 140 -10.72 -21.39 -13.52
CA VAL A 140 -11.88 -22.22 -13.91
C VAL A 140 -12.34 -21.95 -15.33
N GLY A 141 -12.33 -20.69 -15.76
CA GLY A 141 -13.03 -20.23 -16.95
C GLY A 141 -12.57 -20.92 -18.22
N SER A 142 -13.53 -21.43 -19.00
CA SER A 142 -13.26 -22.04 -20.30
C SER A 142 -12.85 -20.97 -21.33
N GLU A 143 -11.91 -21.32 -22.21
CA GLU A 143 -11.62 -20.50 -23.38
C GLU A 143 -12.67 -20.69 -24.50
N GLU A 144 -13.61 -21.62 -24.33
CA GLU A 144 -14.73 -21.83 -25.23
C GLU A 144 -15.72 -20.67 -25.11
N GLY A 145 -16.06 -20.02 -26.23
CA GLY A 145 -17.02 -18.91 -26.24
C GLY A 145 -16.42 -17.50 -26.12
N LYS A 146 -15.12 -17.30 -26.42
CA LYS A 146 -14.43 -15.98 -26.52
C LYS A 146 -15.22 -14.86 -27.21
N THR A 147 -16.20 -15.20 -28.05
CA THR A 147 -16.99 -14.28 -28.89
C THR A 147 -18.41 -14.02 -28.41
N GLN A 148 -18.87 -14.63 -27.30
CA GLN A 148 -20.23 -14.38 -26.79
C GLN A 148 -20.35 -13.01 -26.13
N ALA A 149 -21.52 -12.38 -26.28
CA ALA A 149 -21.79 -11.09 -25.64
C ALA A 149 -21.86 -11.27 -24.12
N LEU A 150 -21.13 -10.43 -23.37
CA LEU A 150 -21.12 -10.48 -21.91
C LEU A 150 -22.46 -10.03 -21.33
N ASN A 151 -23.09 -10.89 -20.54
CA ASN A 151 -24.19 -10.49 -19.67
C ASN A 151 -23.61 -9.83 -18.41
N LEU A 152 -23.81 -8.51 -18.28
CA LEU A 152 -23.27 -7.73 -17.16
C LEU A 152 -23.84 -8.19 -15.80
N HIS A 153 -25.06 -8.74 -15.76
CA HIS A 153 -25.62 -9.22 -14.49
C HIS A 153 -24.88 -10.42 -13.91
N LEU A 154 -24.26 -11.26 -14.75
CA LEU A 154 -23.41 -12.35 -14.28
C LEU A 154 -22.16 -11.82 -13.56
N ILE A 155 -21.65 -10.64 -13.92
CA ILE A 155 -20.55 -9.97 -13.20
C ILE A 155 -21.01 -9.55 -11.79
N GLY A 156 -22.23 -9.05 -11.65
CA GLY A 156 -22.82 -8.74 -10.34
C GLY A 156 -23.05 -9.99 -9.51
N ASP A 157 -23.52 -11.07 -10.13
CA ASP A 157 -23.77 -12.34 -9.46
C ASP A 157 -22.47 -12.95 -8.90
N VAL A 158 -21.39 -13.01 -9.68
CA VAL A 158 -20.09 -13.52 -9.19
C VAL A 158 -19.45 -12.62 -8.13
N ALA A 159 -19.61 -11.29 -8.24
CA ALA A 159 -19.15 -10.36 -7.21
C ALA A 159 -19.86 -10.63 -5.86
N LEU A 160 -21.18 -10.80 -5.91
CA LEU A 160 -22.00 -11.07 -4.73
C LEU A 160 -21.70 -12.45 -4.12
N LEU A 161 -21.62 -13.49 -4.93
CA LEU A 161 -21.28 -14.86 -4.49
C LEU A 161 -19.87 -14.92 -3.91
N CYS A 162 -18.90 -14.23 -4.51
CA CYS A 162 -17.52 -14.20 -4.02
C CYS A 162 -17.40 -13.57 -2.62
N ASN A 163 -18.27 -12.62 -2.25
CA ASN A 163 -18.22 -11.97 -0.93
C ASN A 163 -18.45 -12.97 0.22
N ASP A 164 -19.13 -14.08 -0.04
CA ASP A 164 -19.22 -15.23 0.88
C ASP A 164 -17.87 -15.94 1.09
N TYR A 165 -16.76 -15.51 0.46
CA TYR A 165 -15.44 -16.13 0.58
C TYR A 165 -14.30 -15.11 0.77
N VAL A 166 -14.61 -13.81 0.96
CA VAL A 166 -13.59 -12.77 1.16
C VAL A 166 -13.12 -12.66 2.62
N GLY A 167 -14.06 -12.69 3.56
CA GLY A 167 -13.79 -12.61 5.00
C GLY A 167 -13.42 -13.95 5.63
N SER A 168 -12.87 -13.94 6.84
CA SER A 168 -12.65 -15.18 7.61
C SER A 168 -13.95 -15.93 7.88
N GLN A 169 -13.85 -17.26 7.91
CA GLN A 169 -14.95 -18.11 8.37
C GLN A 169 -15.29 -17.86 9.84
N GLU A 170 -14.30 -17.51 10.66
CA GLU A 170 -14.48 -17.32 12.10
C GLU A 170 -15.35 -16.12 12.47
N LEU A 171 -15.24 -15.00 11.74
CA LEU A 171 -16.07 -13.81 11.98
C LEU A 171 -17.52 -13.97 11.52
N ARG A 172 -17.82 -15.02 10.75
CA ARG A 172 -19.19 -15.34 10.32
C ARG A 172 -19.92 -16.23 11.32
N ASP A 173 -19.20 -16.81 12.27
CA ASP A 173 -19.80 -17.57 13.35
C ASP A 173 -20.32 -16.60 14.43
N GLU A 174 -21.61 -16.27 14.34
CA GLU A 174 -22.29 -15.37 15.29
C GLU A 174 -22.23 -15.86 16.75
N THR A 175 -21.83 -17.12 16.99
CA THR A 175 -21.71 -17.69 18.34
C THR A 175 -20.37 -17.38 19.01
N LYS A 176 -19.34 -16.96 18.26
CA LYS A 176 -18.02 -16.61 18.79
C LYS A 176 -17.96 -15.13 19.19
N SER A 177 -17.37 -14.88 20.36
CA SER A 177 -17.01 -13.51 20.75
C SER A 177 -15.81 -13.04 19.94
N VAL A 178 -15.93 -11.93 19.23
CA VAL A 178 -14.86 -11.34 18.43
C VAL A 178 -13.98 -10.45 19.30
N GLY A 179 -12.68 -10.76 19.37
CA GLY A 179 -11.65 -10.00 20.08
C GLY A 179 -10.83 -9.06 19.19
N GLU A 180 -9.98 -8.24 19.79
CA GLU A 180 -9.09 -7.31 19.07
C GLU A 180 -8.12 -8.03 18.14
N THR A 181 -7.60 -9.20 18.55
CA THR A 181 -6.71 -10.02 17.71
C THR A 181 -7.43 -10.58 16.50
N ASP A 182 -8.71 -10.98 16.63
CA ASP A 182 -9.49 -11.51 15.52
C ASP A 182 -9.74 -10.40 14.48
N LEU A 183 -10.08 -9.19 14.95
CA LEU A 183 -10.22 -8.00 14.10
C LEU A 183 -8.91 -7.58 13.45
N MET A 184 -7.78 -7.71 14.18
CA MET A 184 -6.45 -7.48 13.62
C MET A 184 -6.23 -8.43 12.43
N MET A 185 -6.38 -9.74 12.64
CA MET A 185 -6.13 -10.76 11.62
C MET A 185 -7.06 -10.61 10.42
N GLU A 186 -8.28 -10.11 10.60
CA GLU A 186 -9.18 -9.80 9.50
C GLU A 186 -8.74 -8.58 8.68
N ALA A 187 -8.16 -7.57 9.32
CA ALA A 187 -7.73 -6.35 8.65
C ALA A 187 -6.41 -6.50 7.88
N LEU A 188 -5.47 -7.37 8.34
CA LEU A 188 -4.15 -7.52 7.72
C LEU A 188 -4.17 -7.80 6.21
N PRO A 189 -4.97 -8.75 5.69
CA PRO A 189 -4.88 -9.17 4.28
C PRO A 189 -5.32 -8.08 3.30
N THR A 190 -6.28 -7.26 3.70
CA THR A 190 -6.85 -6.20 2.86
C THR A 190 -6.19 -4.85 3.09
N TRP A 191 -5.43 -4.69 4.18
CA TRP A 191 -4.84 -3.40 4.56
C TRP A 191 -4.01 -2.78 3.44
N GLU A 192 -3.06 -3.55 2.89
CA GLU A 192 -2.22 -3.09 1.80
C GLU A 192 -3.03 -2.78 0.54
N LEU A 193 -4.12 -3.52 0.31
CA LEU A 193 -4.96 -3.36 -0.87
C LEU A 193 -5.82 -2.09 -0.78
N ASP A 194 -6.44 -1.83 0.36
CA ASP A 194 -7.41 -0.73 0.47
C ASP A 194 -6.77 0.60 0.91
N ASN A 195 -5.57 0.55 1.51
CA ASN A 195 -4.85 1.75 1.98
C ASN A 195 -3.69 2.10 1.05
N LEU A 196 -3.98 2.97 0.08
CA LEU A 196 -3.01 3.43 -0.91
C LEU A 196 -1.87 4.24 -0.29
N ARG A 197 -0.65 3.94 -0.76
CA ARG A 197 0.56 4.66 -0.40
C ARG A 197 0.76 5.86 -1.31
N SER A 198 1.48 6.86 -0.80
CA SER A 198 1.85 8.03 -1.59
C SER A 198 2.94 7.62 -2.58
N LEU A 199 2.55 7.36 -3.84
CA LEU A 199 3.53 7.04 -4.88
C LEU A 199 4.63 8.12 -5.00
N PRO A 200 4.33 9.44 -4.95
CA PRO A 200 5.38 10.45 -4.96
C PRO A 200 6.41 10.28 -3.85
N TYR A 201 5.96 10.03 -2.62
CA TYR A 201 6.87 9.89 -1.48
C TYR A 201 7.65 8.59 -1.54
N ALA A 202 6.97 7.49 -1.86
CA ALA A 202 7.59 6.18 -1.95
C ALA A 202 8.62 6.11 -3.08
N LEU A 203 8.37 6.77 -4.22
CA LEU A 203 9.31 6.86 -5.32
C LEU A 203 10.52 7.74 -4.94
N ALA A 204 10.29 8.92 -4.38
CA ALA A 204 11.39 9.79 -3.92
C ALA A 204 12.29 9.08 -2.90
N ARG A 205 11.68 8.38 -1.93
CA ARG A 205 12.38 7.56 -0.93
C ARG A 205 13.23 6.48 -1.57
N VAL A 206 12.65 5.62 -2.40
CA VAL A 206 13.35 4.45 -2.94
C VAL A 206 14.46 4.84 -3.91
N VAL A 207 14.23 5.87 -4.74
CA VAL A 207 15.24 6.40 -5.66
C VAL A 207 16.39 7.00 -4.86
N ARG A 208 16.11 7.82 -3.84
CA ARG A 208 17.16 8.35 -2.95
C ARG A 208 17.98 7.24 -2.28
N MET A 209 17.33 6.19 -1.79
CA MET A 209 18.04 5.03 -1.21
C MET A 209 18.98 4.35 -2.21
N ILE A 210 18.58 4.23 -3.48
CA ILE A 210 19.33 3.51 -4.53
C ILE A 210 20.37 4.39 -5.22
N GLU A 211 20.05 5.65 -5.51
CA GLU A 211 20.88 6.55 -6.33
C GLU A 211 21.76 7.48 -5.48
N GLU A 212 21.39 7.77 -4.22
CA GLU A 212 22.17 8.63 -3.35
C GLU A 212 22.90 7.81 -2.27
N TYR A 213 22.19 7.00 -1.49
CA TYR A 213 22.78 6.32 -0.33
C TYR A 213 23.55 5.05 -0.66
N LEU A 214 23.05 4.22 -1.58
CA LEU A 214 23.74 3.00 -1.99
C LEU A 214 25.13 3.25 -2.63
N PRO A 215 25.33 4.29 -3.48
CA PRO A 215 26.66 4.63 -3.98
C PRO A 215 27.53 5.40 -2.98
N SER A 216 26.98 5.93 -1.89
CA SER A 216 27.69 6.79 -0.92
C SER A 216 28.93 6.15 -0.27
N ASP A 217 29.71 7.01 0.39
CA ASP A 217 30.91 6.66 1.16
C ASP A 217 30.62 6.34 2.64
N ASP A 218 29.36 6.12 3.03
CA ASP A 218 29.06 5.64 4.40
C ASP A 218 29.86 4.35 4.69
N PRO A 219 30.60 4.27 5.82
CA PRO A 219 31.49 3.15 6.09
C PRO A 219 30.79 1.79 6.13
N GLN A 220 29.56 1.73 6.68
CA GLN A 220 28.79 0.51 6.79
C GLN A 220 28.22 0.11 5.42
N VAL A 221 27.68 1.06 4.65
CA VAL A 221 27.25 0.86 3.27
C VAL A 221 28.40 0.32 2.42
N THR A 222 29.55 0.98 2.46
CA THR A 222 30.75 0.57 1.70
C THR A 222 31.19 -0.85 2.06
N THR A 223 31.20 -1.18 3.34
CA THR A 223 31.59 -2.51 3.84
C THR A 223 30.62 -3.58 3.34
N LEU A 224 29.32 -3.37 3.51
CA LEU A 224 28.29 -4.34 3.13
C LEU A 224 28.21 -4.50 1.61
N ARG A 225 28.27 -3.39 0.84
CA ARG A 225 28.31 -3.38 -0.63
C ARG A 225 29.49 -4.17 -1.18
N ARG A 226 30.70 -3.95 -0.64
CA ARG A 226 31.90 -4.70 -1.04
C ARG A 226 31.80 -6.19 -0.69
N ALA A 227 31.17 -6.54 0.44
CA ALA A 227 31.00 -7.93 0.85
C ALA A 227 30.14 -8.76 -0.12
N ILE A 228 29.26 -8.12 -0.89
CA ILE A 228 28.44 -8.77 -1.94
C ILE A 228 28.88 -8.42 -3.36
N ASN A 229 29.96 -7.66 -3.53
CA ASN A 229 30.44 -7.16 -4.83
C ASN A 229 29.33 -6.48 -5.65
N LEU A 230 28.49 -5.68 -4.98
CA LEU A 230 27.37 -4.98 -5.61
C LEU A 230 27.87 -3.66 -6.21
N ASP A 231 27.80 -3.54 -7.53
CA ASP A 231 28.05 -2.31 -8.26
C ASP A 231 26.73 -1.58 -8.51
N PRO A 232 26.47 -0.42 -7.87
CA PRO A 232 25.23 0.32 -8.04
C PRO A 232 24.98 0.77 -9.48
N SER A 233 26.05 1.09 -10.24
CA SER A 233 25.93 1.56 -11.63
C SER A 233 25.56 0.46 -12.63
N ALA A 234 25.84 -0.79 -12.27
CA ALA A 234 25.53 -1.97 -13.07
C ALA A 234 24.13 -2.54 -12.78
N LEU A 235 23.39 -1.98 -11.82
CA LEU A 235 22.05 -2.45 -11.48
C LEU A 235 21.10 -2.32 -12.67
N ARG A 236 20.30 -3.36 -12.90
CA ARG A 236 19.26 -3.40 -13.93
C ARG A 236 17.98 -3.99 -13.34
N TYR A 237 16.83 -3.45 -13.76
CA TYR A 237 15.50 -3.81 -13.28
C TYR A 237 14.70 -4.31 -14.47
N ASP A 238 14.44 -5.62 -14.51
CA ASP A 238 13.91 -6.32 -15.70
C ASP A 238 14.75 -6.07 -16.97
N GLY A 239 16.06 -5.93 -16.75
CA GLY A 239 17.05 -5.63 -17.79
C GLY A 239 17.04 -4.18 -18.27
N LEU A 240 16.30 -3.28 -17.61
CA LEU A 240 16.25 -1.85 -17.89
C LEU A 240 17.09 -1.05 -16.89
N GLU A 241 17.49 0.14 -17.28
CA GLU A 241 18.00 1.15 -16.35
C GLU A 241 16.85 1.70 -15.50
N ILE A 242 17.17 2.20 -14.30
CA ILE A 242 16.16 2.66 -13.34
C ILE A 242 15.26 3.75 -13.91
N GLU A 243 15.82 4.72 -14.64
CA GLU A 243 15.03 5.78 -15.29
C GLU A 243 14.01 5.23 -16.28
N ASP A 244 14.38 4.22 -17.09
CA ASP A 244 13.52 3.62 -18.10
C ASP A 244 12.41 2.80 -17.44
N TYR A 245 12.79 2.06 -16.39
CA TYR A 245 11.88 1.29 -15.56
C TYR A 245 10.84 2.19 -14.87
N ILE A 246 11.28 3.30 -14.28
CA ILE A 246 10.40 4.31 -13.67
C ILE A 246 9.47 4.91 -14.73
N THR A 247 10.00 5.26 -15.90
CA THR A 247 9.23 5.88 -16.99
C THR A 247 8.05 5.00 -17.42
N ILE A 248 8.29 3.71 -17.64
CA ILE A 248 7.25 2.77 -18.07
C ILE A 248 6.14 2.69 -17.04
N ILE A 249 6.50 2.39 -15.78
CA ILE A 249 5.52 2.17 -14.72
C ILE A 249 4.76 3.45 -14.41
N PHE A 250 5.44 4.60 -14.39
CA PHE A 250 4.79 5.89 -14.21
C PHE A 250 3.80 6.19 -15.33
N GLY A 251 4.15 5.95 -16.60
CA GLY A 251 3.25 6.13 -17.74
C GLY A 251 1.97 5.28 -17.62
N ILE A 252 2.12 4.02 -17.22
CA ILE A 252 0.97 3.12 -16.99
C ILE A 252 0.15 3.58 -15.79
N PHE A 253 0.79 3.93 -14.68
CA PHE A 253 0.12 4.43 -13.48
C PHE A 253 -0.69 5.71 -13.78
N ALA A 254 -0.09 6.64 -14.53
CA ALA A 254 -0.71 7.88 -14.98
C ALA A 254 -1.90 7.62 -15.90
N HIS A 255 -1.79 6.67 -16.84
CA HIS A 255 -2.91 6.25 -17.68
C HIS A 255 -4.07 5.71 -16.83
N GLY A 256 -3.79 4.77 -15.92
CA GLY A 256 -4.80 4.21 -15.02
C GLY A 256 -5.49 5.28 -14.17
N ARG A 257 -4.74 6.24 -13.62
CA ARG A 257 -5.28 7.37 -12.85
C ARG A 257 -6.09 8.36 -13.68
N SER A 258 -5.89 8.41 -14.99
CA SER A 258 -6.63 9.28 -15.91
C SER A 258 -8.00 8.72 -16.32
N LEU A 259 -8.28 7.45 -15.97
CA LEU A 259 -9.55 6.79 -16.25
C LEU A 259 -10.66 7.46 -15.46
N LYS A 260 -11.78 7.73 -16.13
CA LYS A 260 -12.98 8.28 -15.48
C LYS A 260 -13.93 7.14 -15.14
N PRO A 261 -14.53 7.12 -13.95
CA PRO A 261 -15.49 6.08 -13.59
C PRO A 261 -16.56 5.88 -14.68
N GLU A 262 -17.11 6.96 -15.23
CA GLU A 262 -18.18 6.92 -16.25
C GLU A 262 -17.72 6.34 -17.59
N SER A 263 -16.45 6.51 -17.96
CA SER A 263 -15.91 6.01 -19.22
C SER A 263 -15.61 4.51 -19.15
N VAL A 264 -15.22 4.01 -17.98
CA VAL A 264 -14.92 2.60 -17.77
C VAL A 264 -16.20 1.74 -17.80
N PHE A 265 -17.34 2.23 -17.30
CA PHE A 265 -18.63 1.51 -17.37
C PHE A 265 -19.17 1.36 -18.79
N SER A 266 -18.89 2.34 -19.67
CA SER A 266 -19.37 2.32 -21.06
C SER A 266 -18.33 1.75 -22.05
N LYS A 267 -17.05 1.72 -21.66
CA LYS A 267 -15.93 1.24 -22.48
C LYS A 267 -14.86 0.53 -21.61
N PRO A 268 -15.10 -0.73 -21.23
CA PRO A 268 -14.10 -1.53 -20.48
C PRO A 268 -12.74 -1.64 -21.18
N ALA A 269 -12.69 -1.43 -22.49
CA ALA A 269 -11.47 -1.39 -23.29
C ALA A 269 -10.47 -0.28 -22.89
N GLU A 270 -10.84 0.69 -22.05
CA GLU A 270 -9.90 1.72 -21.56
C GLU A 270 -8.85 1.16 -20.57
N ALA A 271 -9.12 0.00 -19.95
CA ALA A 271 -8.16 -0.75 -19.15
C ALA A 271 -7.12 -1.51 -19.99
N ILE A 272 -7.29 -1.54 -21.31
CA ILE A 272 -6.43 -2.25 -22.26
C ILE A 272 -5.44 -1.25 -22.86
N ILE A 273 -4.16 -1.60 -22.83
CA ILE A 273 -3.08 -0.84 -23.48
C ILE A 273 -2.61 -1.61 -24.71
N ASP A 274 -2.28 -0.87 -25.76
CA ASP A 274 -1.65 -1.41 -26.97
C ASP A 274 -0.17 -1.02 -26.93
N PRO A 275 0.76 -2.00 -26.74
CA PRO A 275 2.18 -1.73 -26.60
C PRO A 275 2.77 -0.84 -27.70
N LYS A 276 2.29 -1.00 -28.93
CA LYS A 276 2.79 -0.29 -30.12
C LYS A 276 2.43 1.18 -30.14
N THR A 277 1.32 1.55 -29.50
CA THR A 277 0.80 2.92 -29.56
C THR A 277 0.85 3.64 -28.22
N PHE A 278 1.03 2.92 -27.11
CA PHE A 278 0.95 3.48 -25.76
C PHE A 278 1.95 4.62 -25.52
N PHE A 279 3.21 4.43 -25.89
CA PHE A 279 4.26 5.44 -25.75
C PHE A 279 4.56 6.23 -27.03
N SER A 280 3.75 6.10 -28.09
CA SER A 280 4.00 6.72 -29.40
C SER A 280 4.10 8.26 -29.41
N LYS A 281 3.72 8.92 -28.31
CA LYS A 281 3.73 10.39 -28.14
C LYS A 281 4.92 10.91 -27.34
N ILE A 282 5.79 10.03 -26.91
CA ILE A 282 7.06 10.36 -26.28
C ILE A 282 8.15 9.60 -27.02
N ASN A 283 9.39 10.08 -26.96
CA ASN A 283 10.51 9.43 -27.63
C ASN A 283 11.02 8.20 -26.85
N PHE A 284 10.12 7.34 -26.38
CA PHE A 284 10.45 6.15 -25.60
C PHE A 284 10.62 4.93 -26.53
N PRO A 285 11.72 4.17 -26.43
CA PRO A 285 11.94 3.00 -27.30
C PRO A 285 10.91 1.89 -27.06
N GLU A 286 10.21 1.48 -28.12
CA GLU A 286 9.22 0.39 -28.10
C GLU A 286 9.83 -0.92 -27.55
N GLU A 287 11.04 -1.25 -27.99
CA GLU A 287 11.80 -2.44 -27.56
C GLU A 287 11.96 -2.53 -26.04
N LYS A 288 12.16 -1.39 -25.36
CA LYS A 288 12.29 -1.35 -23.89
C LYS A 288 10.95 -1.61 -23.21
N PHE A 289 9.85 -1.16 -23.82
CA PHE A 289 8.52 -1.42 -23.29
C PHE A 289 8.12 -2.89 -23.48
N GLU A 290 8.39 -3.46 -24.65
CA GLU A 290 8.21 -4.89 -24.92
C GLU A 290 9.05 -5.75 -23.97
N GLN A 291 10.31 -5.36 -23.72
CA GLN A 291 11.17 -6.04 -22.76
C GLN A 291 10.55 -6.05 -21.36
N PHE A 292 10.04 -4.92 -20.87
CA PHE A 292 9.35 -4.86 -19.58
C PHE A 292 8.11 -5.76 -19.54
N LEU A 293 7.25 -5.69 -20.56
CA LEU A 293 6.03 -6.49 -20.64
C LEU A 293 6.33 -7.99 -20.73
N SER A 294 7.41 -8.40 -21.40
CA SER A 294 7.82 -9.80 -21.50
C SER A 294 8.10 -10.46 -20.13
N VAL A 295 8.45 -9.66 -19.13
CA VAL A 295 8.70 -10.12 -17.76
C VAL A 295 7.45 -9.99 -16.89
N ARG A 296 6.65 -8.95 -17.10
CA ARG A 296 5.54 -8.54 -16.20
C ARG A 296 4.14 -8.89 -16.68
N SER A 297 4.00 -9.35 -17.91
CA SER A 297 2.73 -9.82 -18.45
C SER A 297 2.73 -11.33 -18.62
N LEU A 298 1.54 -11.93 -18.48
CA LEU A 298 1.32 -13.34 -18.78
C LEU A 298 0.06 -13.53 -19.62
N PRO A 299 0.02 -14.51 -20.53
CA PRO A 299 -1.23 -14.94 -21.13
C PRO A 299 -2.12 -15.61 -20.06
N ALA A 300 -3.44 -15.69 -20.32
CA ALA A 300 -4.40 -16.30 -19.41
C ALA A 300 -3.99 -17.72 -18.96
N ARG A 301 -3.46 -18.54 -19.87
CA ARG A 301 -2.90 -19.86 -19.57
C ARG A 301 -1.75 -19.80 -18.57
N GLY A 302 -0.84 -18.83 -18.70
CA GLY A 302 0.29 -18.67 -17.78
C GLY A 302 -0.16 -18.31 -16.36
N PHE A 303 -1.23 -17.51 -16.23
CA PHE A 303 -1.87 -17.30 -14.93
C PHE A 303 -2.51 -18.58 -14.40
N ARG A 304 -3.25 -19.32 -15.24
CA ARG A 304 -3.89 -20.58 -14.84
C ARG A 304 -2.88 -21.59 -14.28
N GLU A 305 -1.76 -21.78 -14.96
CA GLU A 305 -0.67 -22.66 -14.53
C GLU A 305 -0.11 -22.24 -13.17
N LYS A 306 0.09 -20.93 -12.93
CA LYS A 306 0.62 -20.41 -11.66
C LYS A 306 -0.41 -20.46 -10.52
N ILE A 307 -1.69 -20.23 -10.80
CA ILE A 307 -2.76 -20.22 -9.80
C ILE A 307 -3.11 -21.65 -9.37
N THR A 308 -3.22 -22.56 -10.34
CA THR A 308 -3.75 -23.91 -10.10
C THR A 308 -2.66 -24.96 -9.92
N ALA A 309 -1.40 -24.62 -10.21
CA ALA A 309 -0.30 -25.57 -10.36
C ALA A 309 -0.60 -26.68 -11.39
N GLY A 310 -1.42 -26.37 -12.41
CA GLY A 310 -1.88 -27.31 -13.43
C GLY A 310 -2.66 -26.63 -14.55
N ASP A 311 -3.53 -27.39 -15.21
CA ASP A 311 -4.28 -26.93 -16.40
C ASP A 311 -5.63 -26.25 -16.08
N GLY A 312 -5.95 -26.07 -14.79
CA GLY A 312 -7.21 -25.52 -14.31
C GLY A 312 -7.70 -26.22 -13.04
N TRP A 313 -8.69 -25.63 -12.38
CA TRP A 313 -9.41 -26.30 -11.29
C TRP A 313 -10.65 -27.00 -11.83
N ASP A 314 -10.87 -28.23 -11.40
CA ASP A 314 -12.19 -28.86 -11.48
C ASP A 314 -13.09 -28.37 -10.33
N LYS A 315 -14.34 -28.82 -10.31
CA LYS A 315 -15.33 -28.38 -9.32
C LYS A 315 -14.88 -28.68 -7.88
N GLU A 316 -14.28 -29.85 -7.64
CA GLU A 316 -13.80 -30.25 -6.30
C GLU A 316 -12.61 -29.38 -5.86
N SER A 317 -11.63 -29.18 -6.73
CA SER A 317 -10.46 -28.34 -6.47
C SER A 317 -10.84 -26.88 -6.25
N PHE A 318 -11.83 -26.37 -7.00
CA PHE A 318 -12.37 -25.03 -6.79
C PHE A 318 -13.04 -24.89 -5.43
N PHE A 319 -13.89 -25.84 -5.04
CA PHE A 319 -14.54 -25.83 -3.72
C PHE A 319 -13.53 -25.88 -2.58
N ALA A 320 -12.49 -26.70 -2.72
CA ALA A 320 -11.39 -26.74 -1.76
C ALA A 320 -10.63 -25.40 -1.70
N ALA A 321 -10.38 -24.77 -2.85
CA ALA A 321 -9.66 -23.51 -2.93
C ALA A 321 -10.42 -22.34 -2.28
N ILE A 322 -11.71 -22.15 -2.60
CA ILE A 322 -12.52 -21.04 -2.04
C ILE A 322 -12.80 -21.21 -0.55
N GLY A 323 -12.68 -22.43 -0.03
CA GLY A 323 -12.80 -22.73 1.40
C GLY A 323 -11.60 -22.28 2.23
N LEU A 324 -10.48 -21.85 1.61
CA LEU A 324 -9.31 -21.36 2.33
C LEU A 324 -9.44 -19.86 2.63
N ASP A 325 -9.13 -19.42 3.85
CA ASP A 325 -9.18 -17.99 4.22
C ASP A 325 -8.25 -17.12 3.34
N GLN A 326 -7.13 -17.68 2.89
CA GLN A 326 -6.21 -16.98 1.98
C GLN A 326 -6.74 -16.86 0.54
N PHE A 327 -7.87 -17.48 0.19
CA PHE A 327 -8.37 -17.50 -1.18
C PHE A 327 -8.58 -16.09 -1.75
N ALA A 328 -9.27 -15.19 -1.06
CA ALA A 328 -9.52 -13.87 -1.64
C ALA A 328 -8.26 -12.98 -1.65
N ASN A 329 -7.32 -13.22 -0.74
CA ASN A 329 -6.22 -12.30 -0.45
C ASN A 329 -4.86 -12.76 -0.99
N ASP A 330 -4.72 -14.03 -1.40
CA ASP A 330 -3.55 -14.49 -2.12
C ASP A 330 -3.58 -13.99 -3.57
N THR A 331 -2.97 -12.83 -3.76
CA THR A 331 -2.87 -12.10 -5.04
C THR A 331 -1.42 -12.01 -5.52
N LEU A 332 -0.51 -12.84 -4.98
CA LEU A 332 0.93 -12.76 -5.26
C LEU A 332 1.23 -12.88 -6.77
N VAL A 333 0.48 -13.72 -7.48
CA VAL A 333 0.63 -13.86 -8.94
C VAL A 333 0.33 -12.55 -9.68
N PHE A 334 -0.68 -11.80 -9.24
CA PHE A 334 -1.04 -10.50 -9.81
C PHE A 334 -0.08 -9.40 -9.38
N LYS A 335 0.46 -9.47 -8.16
CA LYS A 335 1.55 -8.57 -7.71
C LYS A 335 2.81 -8.75 -8.56
N ALA A 336 3.16 -10.00 -8.88
CA ALA A 336 4.33 -10.32 -9.71
C ALA A 336 4.12 -9.98 -11.20
N HIS A 337 2.90 -10.24 -11.70
CA HIS A 337 2.49 -10.04 -13.08
C HIS A 337 1.17 -9.24 -13.13
N PRO A 338 1.22 -7.90 -13.08
CA PRO A 338 0.00 -7.08 -13.02
C PRO A 338 -0.67 -6.87 -14.39
N PHE A 339 -0.16 -7.52 -15.44
CA PHE A 339 -0.67 -7.43 -16.80
C PHE A 339 -1.09 -8.80 -17.32
N LEU A 340 -2.17 -8.83 -18.11
CA LEU A 340 -2.59 -9.98 -18.89
C LEU A 340 -2.44 -9.71 -20.38
N HIS A 341 -1.71 -10.60 -21.05
CA HIS A 341 -1.47 -10.56 -22.48
C HIS A 341 -2.60 -11.23 -23.26
N PHE A 342 -3.22 -10.49 -24.18
CA PHE A 342 -4.17 -11.04 -25.15
C PHE A 342 -3.44 -11.56 -26.39
N GLU A 343 -4.03 -12.56 -27.06
CA GLU A 343 -3.49 -13.14 -28.30
C GLU A 343 -3.30 -12.12 -29.44
N ASP A 344 -4.03 -11.00 -29.41
CA ASP A 344 -3.91 -9.93 -30.41
C ASP A 344 -2.81 -8.90 -30.09
N GLY A 345 -2.00 -9.17 -29.07
CA GLY A 345 -0.84 -8.36 -28.67
C GLY A 345 -1.16 -7.21 -27.73
N ARG A 346 -2.42 -7.05 -27.31
CA ARG A 346 -2.81 -6.03 -26.33
C ARG A 346 -2.65 -6.54 -24.90
N GLU A 347 -2.51 -5.60 -23.96
CA GLU A 347 -2.29 -5.90 -22.55
C GLU A 347 -3.43 -5.34 -21.69
N LEU A 348 -3.97 -6.14 -20.78
CA LEU A 348 -4.96 -5.73 -19.79
C LEU A 348 -4.26 -5.39 -18.47
N ILE A 349 -4.53 -4.20 -17.92
CA ILE A 349 -4.06 -3.83 -16.57
C ILE A 349 -4.99 -4.49 -15.54
N LEU A 350 -4.47 -5.42 -14.74
CA LEU A 350 -5.25 -6.15 -13.74
C LEU A 350 -5.44 -5.33 -12.45
N ASP A 351 -4.40 -4.61 -12.02
CA ASP A 351 -4.43 -3.79 -10.81
C ASP A 351 -3.41 -2.65 -10.89
N ILE A 352 -3.88 -1.40 -10.79
CA ILE A 352 -3.02 -0.21 -10.92
C ILE A 352 -2.12 0.01 -9.70
N GLN A 353 -2.52 -0.49 -8.53
CA GLN A 353 -1.69 -0.37 -7.35
C GLN A 353 -0.53 -1.36 -7.42
N TYR A 354 -0.76 -2.60 -7.86
CA TYR A 354 0.34 -3.55 -8.05
C TYR A 354 1.34 -3.07 -9.10
N VAL A 355 0.87 -2.39 -10.14
CA VAL A 355 1.76 -1.64 -11.05
C VAL A 355 2.63 -0.64 -10.27
N SER A 356 2.05 0.17 -9.37
CA SER A 356 2.84 1.11 -8.56
C SER A 356 3.76 0.44 -7.51
N GLU A 357 3.35 -0.69 -6.92
CA GLU A 357 4.15 -1.41 -5.92
C GLU A 357 5.42 -2.01 -6.52
N ILE A 358 5.44 -2.30 -7.83
CA ILE A 358 6.64 -2.70 -8.56
C ILE A 358 7.73 -1.61 -8.50
N LEU A 359 7.37 -0.32 -8.42
CA LEU A 359 8.35 0.76 -8.22
C LEU A 359 8.86 0.83 -6.79
N ILE A 360 8.03 0.47 -5.81
CA ILE A 360 8.35 0.67 -4.41
C ILE A 360 9.12 -0.53 -3.85
N TYR A 361 8.53 -1.72 -3.95
CA TYR A 361 9.11 -2.97 -3.41
C TYR A 361 9.74 -3.83 -4.50
N GLY A 362 9.28 -3.69 -5.75
CA GLY A 362 9.82 -4.46 -6.87
C GLY A 362 11.32 -4.18 -7.09
N LEU A 363 11.77 -2.92 -6.93
CA LEU A 363 13.20 -2.57 -7.02
C LEU A 363 14.05 -3.33 -5.99
N TYR A 364 13.60 -3.38 -4.73
CA TYR A 364 14.23 -4.15 -3.66
C TYR A 364 14.32 -5.64 -4.03
N TRP A 365 13.19 -6.23 -4.43
CA TRP A 365 13.14 -7.67 -4.75
C TRP A 365 13.98 -8.05 -5.97
N ARG A 366 14.07 -7.18 -6.99
CA ARG A 366 14.94 -7.43 -8.14
C ARG A 366 16.42 -7.51 -7.75
N ILE A 367 16.87 -6.65 -6.83
CA ILE A 367 18.23 -6.74 -6.31
C ILE A 367 18.39 -8.04 -5.50
N VAL A 368 17.45 -8.38 -4.62
CA VAL A 368 17.49 -9.64 -3.84
C VAL A 368 17.53 -10.87 -4.76
N GLU A 369 16.75 -10.89 -5.83
CA GLU A 369 16.67 -11.98 -6.80
C GLU A 369 17.97 -12.14 -7.61
N SER A 370 18.72 -11.06 -7.81
CA SER A 370 20.04 -11.10 -8.47
C SER A 370 21.16 -11.71 -7.59
N LEU A 371 20.92 -11.85 -6.29
CA LEU A 371 21.91 -12.29 -5.29
C LEU A 371 21.73 -13.77 -4.91
N GLN A 372 22.80 -14.42 -4.46
CA GLN A 372 22.77 -15.85 -4.09
C GLN A 372 23.16 -16.11 -2.63
N GLY A 373 22.48 -17.08 -2.00
CA GLY A 373 22.79 -17.55 -0.66
C GLY A 373 22.92 -16.42 0.37
N LYS A 374 24.05 -16.38 1.08
CA LYS A 374 24.34 -15.39 2.13
C LYS A 374 24.41 -13.94 1.63
N GLN A 375 24.57 -13.71 0.33
CA GLN A 375 24.56 -12.35 -0.22
C GLN A 375 23.21 -11.68 0.02
N LYS A 376 22.11 -12.45 0.02
CA LYS A 376 20.77 -11.93 0.34
C LYS A 376 20.70 -11.38 1.76
N ASP A 377 21.25 -12.11 2.75
CA ASP A 377 21.26 -11.66 4.14
C ASP A 377 22.10 -10.39 4.35
N VAL A 378 23.23 -10.29 3.63
CA VAL A 378 24.08 -9.10 3.65
C VAL A 378 23.37 -7.92 2.99
N PHE A 379 22.69 -8.14 1.87
CA PHE A 379 21.89 -7.10 1.22
C PHE A 379 20.71 -6.64 2.08
N ILE A 380 20.02 -7.53 2.78
CA ILE A 380 18.96 -7.14 3.75
C ILE A 380 19.54 -6.20 4.82
N SER A 381 20.75 -6.49 5.30
CA SER A 381 21.44 -5.64 6.27
C SER A 381 21.86 -4.29 5.67
N LEU A 382 22.31 -4.30 4.41
CA LEU A 382 22.62 -3.08 3.64
C LEU A 382 21.38 -2.22 3.46
N TRP A 383 20.26 -2.80 3.03
CA TRP A 383 18.99 -2.11 2.87
C TRP A 383 18.49 -1.49 4.17
N GLY A 384 18.69 -2.18 5.30
CA GLY A 384 18.45 -1.62 6.64
C GLY A 384 19.23 -0.33 6.88
N ARG A 385 20.53 -0.30 6.55
CA ARG A 385 21.35 0.90 6.68
C ARG A 385 20.92 2.02 5.73
N LEU A 386 20.57 1.70 4.48
CA LEU A 386 20.06 2.70 3.52
C LEU A 386 18.77 3.35 4.03
N PHE A 387 17.90 2.57 4.67
CA PHE A 387 16.67 3.06 5.27
C PHE A 387 16.93 3.96 6.49
N GLU A 388 17.90 3.62 7.35
CA GLU A 388 18.33 4.48 8.47
C GLU A 388 18.86 5.83 7.96
N LEU A 389 19.77 5.81 6.98
CA LEU A 389 20.33 7.03 6.38
C LEU A 389 19.25 7.92 5.77
N TYR A 390 18.27 7.31 5.07
CA TYR A 390 17.11 8.03 4.57
C TYR A 390 16.31 8.71 5.67
N LEU A 391 16.04 8.01 6.77
CA LEU A 391 15.30 8.59 7.88
C LEU A 391 16.09 9.69 8.58
N PHE A 392 17.41 9.56 8.72
CA PHE A 392 18.26 10.62 9.28
C PHE A 392 18.20 11.91 8.46
N ASP A 393 18.27 11.79 7.13
CA ASP A 393 18.12 12.93 6.23
C ASP A 393 16.72 13.55 6.32
N LEU A 394 15.67 12.72 6.32
CA LEU A 394 14.29 13.18 6.51
C LEU A 394 14.10 13.92 7.83
N PHE A 395 14.62 13.40 8.95
CA PHE A 395 14.59 14.09 10.24
C PHE A 395 15.40 15.38 10.22
N SER A 396 16.60 15.37 9.63
CA SER A 396 17.49 16.53 9.56
C SER A 396 16.90 17.67 8.74
N HIS A 397 16.09 17.37 7.73
CA HIS A 397 15.33 18.37 6.98
C HIS A 397 14.35 19.13 7.89
N TYR A 398 13.60 18.43 8.74
CA TYR A 398 12.57 19.04 9.59
C TYR A 398 13.09 19.53 10.96
N TYR A 399 14.21 18.97 11.42
CA TYR A 399 14.93 19.31 12.65
C TYR A 399 16.41 19.55 12.33
N PRO A 400 16.75 20.69 11.72
CA PRO A 400 18.13 21.01 11.39
C PRO A 400 18.99 21.07 12.66
N GLU A 401 20.30 20.86 12.54
CA GLU A 401 21.24 20.86 13.67
C GLU A 401 21.12 22.10 14.56
N THR A 402 20.80 23.26 13.96
CA THR A 402 20.59 24.53 14.67
C THR A 402 19.44 24.49 15.68
N SER A 403 18.50 23.56 15.52
CA SER A 403 17.39 23.37 16.45
C SER A 403 17.80 22.69 17.76
N GLN A 404 18.93 21.95 17.76
CA GLN A 404 19.45 21.17 18.88
C GLN A 404 18.48 20.11 19.45
N PHE A 405 17.33 19.88 18.82
CA PHE A 405 16.35 18.89 19.27
C PHE A 405 16.73 17.47 18.88
N LEU A 406 17.29 17.28 17.69
CA LEU A 406 17.58 15.98 17.10
C LEU A 406 18.98 15.49 17.48
N SER A 407 19.08 14.22 17.83
CA SER A 407 20.33 13.45 17.87
C SER A 407 20.09 12.09 17.20
N THR A 408 21.00 11.67 16.32
CA THR A 408 20.96 10.37 15.63
C THR A 408 22.08 9.47 16.15
N GLU A 409 21.89 8.15 16.05
CA GLU A 409 22.91 7.16 16.42
C GLU A 409 23.46 7.34 17.85
N VAL A 410 22.57 7.56 18.82
CA VAL A 410 22.94 7.88 20.21
C VAL A 410 23.35 6.61 20.96
N ASP A 411 24.66 6.44 21.14
CA ASP A 411 25.21 5.30 21.87
C ASP A 411 24.94 5.38 23.39
N TYR A 412 24.65 4.22 23.99
CA TYR A 412 24.57 4.06 25.44
C TYR A 412 25.07 2.68 25.87
N LYS A 413 25.20 2.48 27.18
CA LYS A 413 25.62 1.17 27.70
C LYS A 413 24.55 0.11 27.38
N GLY A 414 24.84 -0.73 26.39
CA GLY A 414 24.00 -1.86 25.99
C GLY A 414 23.22 -1.68 24.69
N GLY A 415 23.40 -0.57 23.97
CA GLY A 415 22.76 -0.37 22.67
C GLY A 415 23.01 1.01 22.08
N GLN A 416 22.23 1.32 21.05
CA GLN A 416 22.19 2.61 20.36
C GLN A 416 20.72 2.98 20.15
N ILE A 417 20.42 4.27 20.16
CA ILE A 417 19.12 4.83 19.79
C ILE A 417 19.25 5.39 18.37
N ASP A 418 18.39 4.95 17.45
CA ASP A 418 18.50 5.37 16.04
C ASP A 418 18.28 6.88 15.90
N ALA A 419 17.22 7.42 16.52
CA ALA A 419 17.03 8.86 16.65
C ALA A 419 16.35 9.25 17.98
N LEU A 420 16.67 10.45 18.47
CA LEU A 420 16.15 11.03 19.70
C LEU A 420 15.77 12.49 19.45
N LEU A 421 14.56 12.88 19.87
CA LEU A 421 14.10 14.27 19.95
C LEU A 421 13.94 14.67 21.42
N ASP A 422 14.69 15.68 21.87
CA ASP A 422 14.72 16.13 23.27
C ASP A 422 13.99 17.46 23.48
N PHE A 423 12.75 17.41 23.97
CA PHE A 423 11.96 18.60 24.30
C PHE A 423 12.07 18.99 25.79
N GLY A 424 13.11 18.55 26.50
CA GLY A 424 13.34 18.83 27.92
C GLY A 424 12.60 17.86 28.84
N THR A 425 11.35 18.15 29.19
CA THR A 425 10.53 17.25 30.04
C THR A 425 10.04 16.03 29.29
N ASP A 426 10.01 16.09 27.96
CA ASP A 426 9.48 15.08 27.08
C ASP A 426 10.55 14.68 26.07
N VAL A 427 10.89 13.39 26.03
CA VAL A 427 11.87 12.85 25.07
C VAL A 427 11.17 11.83 24.20
N VAL A 428 11.30 11.97 22.88
CA VAL A 428 10.81 11.00 21.89
C VAL A 428 12.00 10.21 21.37
N ILE A 429 11.94 8.89 21.46
CA ILE A 429 12.97 8.00 20.92
C ILE A 429 12.41 7.16 19.80
N PHE A 430 13.25 6.93 18.80
CA PHE A 430 12.89 6.21 17.61
C PHE A 430 13.78 5.01 17.42
N GLU A 431 13.15 3.94 16.95
CA GLU A 431 13.81 2.75 16.43
C GLU A 431 13.29 2.51 15.00
N PHE A 432 14.20 2.25 14.07
CA PHE A 432 13.93 2.10 12.65
C PHE A 432 14.15 0.65 12.22
N LYS A 433 13.22 0.05 11.45
CA LYS A 433 13.45 -1.26 10.83
C LYS A 433 12.92 -1.39 9.41
N ALA A 434 13.78 -1.85 8.52
CA ALA A 434 13.46 -2.13 7.12
C ALA A 434 12.97 -3.56 6.85
N SER A 435 12.46 -4.28 7.86
CA SER A 435 12.01 -5.66 7.69
C SER A 435 10.58 -5.73 7.16
N LEU A 436 10.35 -6.56 6.13
CA LEU A 436 9.04 -6.84 5.56
C LEU A 436 8.50 -8.19 6.06
N LEU A 437 7.20 -8.32 6.30
CA LEU A 437 6.49 -9.57 6.58
C LEU A 437 6.26 -10.37 5.29
N ARG A 438 6.17 -11.71 5.40
CA ARG A 438 5.85 -12.56 4.25
C ARG A 438 4.37 -12.39 3.87
N ASP A 439 4.05 -12.45 2.58
CA ASP A 439 2.66 -12.38 2.11
C ASP A 439 1.79 -13.48 2.71
N GLN A 440 2.32 -14.69 2.86
CA GLN A 440 1.61 -15.77 3.56
C GLN A 440 1.20 -15.39 4.99
N THR A 441 2.09 -14.72 5.73
CA THR A 441 1.81 -14.27 7.10
C THR A 441 0.71 -13.20 7.13
N LYS A 442 0.72 -12.28 6.16
CA LYS A 442 -0.28 -11.21 6.06
C LYS A 442 -1.66 -11.73 5.60
N ASN A 443 -1.69 -12.73 4.73
CA ASN A 443 -2.89 -13.12 4.00
C ASN A 443 -3.61 -14.37 4.56
N SER A 444 -2.92 -15.19 5.36
CA SER A 444 -3.45 -16.48 5.84
C SER A 444 -4.41 -16.38 7.02
N ARG A 445 -4.46 -15.24 7.71
CA ARG A 445 -5.16 -15.07 9.00
C ARG A 445 -4.69 -16.04 10.10
N ASP A 446 -3.48 -16.61 9.96
CA ASP A 446 -2.88 -17.47 10.99
C ASP A 446 -2.14 -16.63 12.03
N ILE A 447 -2.74 -16.49 13.22
CA ILE A 447 -2.14 -15.74 14.33
C ILE A 447 -0.79 -16.33 14.74
N LYS A 448 -0.62 -17.67 14.76
CA LYS A 448 0.66 -18.27 15.19
C LYS A 448 1.78 -17.93 14.22
N LEU A 449 1.50 -18.01 12.92
CA LEU A 449 2.44 -17.61 11.88
C LEU A 449 2.81 -16.12 12.01
N PHE A 450 1.82 -15.27 12.30
CA PHE A 450 2.04 -13.85 12.56
C PHE A 450 2.92 -13.62 13.79
N GLU A 451 2.61 -14.24 14.94
CA GLU A 451 3.38 -14.10 16.17
C GLU A 451 4.83 -14.55 16.00
N GLU A 452 5.05 -15.69 15.35
CA GLU A 452 6.39 -16.23 15.07
C GLU A 452 7.23 -15.25 14.24
N GLU A 453 6.65 -14.70 13.17
CA GLU A 453 7.37 -13.80 12.28
C GLU A 453 7.59 -12.41 12.90
N VAL A 454 6.59 -11.84 13.57
CA VAL A 454 6.70 -10.57 14.31
C VAL A 454 7.73 -10.70 15.42
N THR A 455 7.74 -11.80 16.16
CA THR A 455 8.75 -12.06 17.19
C THR A 455 10.14 -12.04 16.57
N LYS A 456 10.34 -12.82 15.51
CA LYS A 456 11.64 -12.94 14.82
C LYS A 456 12.16 -11.61 14.28
N LYS A 457 11.28 -10.76 13.74
CA LYS A 457 11.68 -9.52 13.03
C LYS A 457 11.71 -8.29 13.93
N PHE A 458 10.81 -8.19 14.90
CA PHE A 458 10.59 -6.97 15.68
C PHE A 458 10.85 -7.10 17.17
N ILE A 459 10.97 -8.33 17.73
CA ILE A 459 11.18 -8.54 19.17
C ILE A 459 12.58 -9.10 19.46
N GLU A 460 12.90 -10.27 18.92
CA GLU A 460 14.20 -10.93 19.08
C GLU A 460 14.50 -11.87 17.91
N ASN A 461 15.77 -11.96 17.52
CA ASN A 461 16.16 -12.91 16.47
C ASN A 461 16.30 -14.35 17.00
N GLU A 462 16.58 -15.30 16.11
CA GLU A 462 16.78 -16.73 16.44
C GLU A 462 17.91 -16.99 17.46
N LYS A 463 18.83 -16.04 17.64
CA LYS A 463 19.90 -16.08 18.64
C LYS A 463 19.54 -15.34 19.93
N LYS A 464 18.25 -15.03 20.15
CA LYS A 464 17.70 -14.24 21.26
C LYS A 464 18.33 -12.86 21.42
N ARG A 465 18.88 -12.30 20.34
CA ARG A 465 19.39 -10.92 20.36
C ARG A 465 18.21 -9.97 20.22
N PRO A 466 18.18 -8.87 20.99
CA PRO A 466 17.08 -7.92 20.97
C PRO A 466 16.92 -7.31 19.57
N LYS A 467 15.65 -7.08 19.20
CA LYS A 467 15.20 -6.32 18.02
C LYS A 467 14.25 -5.22 18.48
N ALA A 468 13.78 -4.42 17.53
CA ALA A 468 13.07 -3.16 17.70
C ALA A 468 12.42 -2.92 19.06
N LEU A 469 11.40 -3.69 19.45
CA LEU A 469 10.67 -3.48 20.71
C LEU A 469 11.55 -3.60 21.95
N ARG A 470 12.44 -4.61 22.00
CA ARG A 470 13.39 -4.79 23.11
C ARG A 470 14.49 -3.72 23.09
N GLN A 471 14.95 -3.30 21.91
CA GLN A 471 15.95 -2.22 21.77
C GLN A 471 15.36 -0.89 22.28
N LEU A 472 14.16 -0.55 21.82
CA LEU A 472 13.42 0.64 22.23
C LEU A 472 13.09 0.63 23.73
N ALA A 473 12.71 -0.51 24.29
CA ALA A 473 12.50 -0.67 25.73
C ALA A 473 13.81 -0.44 26.52
N SER A 474 14.92 -0.98 26.02
CA SER A 474 16.25 -0.80 26.63
C SER A 474 16.71 0.66 26.56
N ALA A 475 16.44 1.35 25.46
CA ALA A 475 16.71 2.77 25.29
C ALA A 475 15.87 3.64 26.26
N ALA A 476 14.58 3.34 26.39
CA ALA A 476 13.71 4.02 27.36
C ALA A 476 14.19 3.84 28.80
N ILE A 477 14.63 2.63 29.17
CA ILE A 477 15.21 2.34 30.48
C ILE A 477 16.55 3.09 30.66
N ALA A 478 17.38 3.16 29.63
CA ALA A 478 18.66 3.88 29.68
C ALA A 478 18.46 5.37 29.92
N ILE A 479 17.51 6.02 29.21
CA ILE A 479 17.15 7.43 29.43
C ILE A 479 16.62 7.63 30.84
N ARG A 480 15.65 6.81 31.25
CA ARG A 480 15.04 6.85 32.60
C ARG A 480 16.08 6.79 33.72
N ASN A 481 17.13 6.00 33.52
CA ASN A 481 18.20 5.80 34.49
C ASN A 481 19.37 6.80 34.35
N GLY A 482 19.26 7.77 33.45
CA GLY A 482 20.31 8.77 33.19
C GLY A 482 21.55 8.21 32.47
N GLY A 483 21.44 7.04 31.83
CA GLY A 483 22.49 6.42 31.02
C GLY A 483 22.62 7.00 29.61
N VAL A 484 21.65 7.83 29.20
CA VAL A 484 21.65 8.63 27.97
C VAL A 484 21.58 10.09 28.38
N LYS A 485 22.43 10.93 27.80
CA LYS A 485 22.45 12.36 28.11
C LYS A 485 21.29 13.07 27.40
N THR A 486 20.41 13.67 28.19
CA THR A 486 19.35 14.58 27.75
C THR A 486 19.62 16.00 28.29
N ILE A 487 18.91 17.00 27.79
CA ILE A 487 19.00 18.42 28.22
C ILE A 487 18.72 18.53 29.72
N MET A 488 17.70 17.82 30.19
CA MET A 488 17.35 17.67 31.60
C MET A 488 16.78 16.28 31.85
N LYS A 489 16.62 15.88 33.12
CA LYS A 489 15.95 14.61 33.44
C LYS A 489 14.51 14.68 32.92
N PRO A 490 14.10 13.80 31.99
CA PRO A 490 12.76 13.85 31.43
C PRO A 490 11.72 13.38 32.44
N GLU A 491 10.50 13.88 32.34
CA GLU A 491 9.33 13.34 33.02
C GLU A 491 8.71 12.20 32.23
N ARG A 492 8.79 12.27 30.89
CA ARG A 492 8.13 11.35 29.97
C ARG A 492 9.07 10.93 28.85
N VAL A 493 9.12 9.62 28.57
CA VAL A 493 9.78 9.05 27.39
C VAL A 493 8.71 8.46 26.49
N TYR A 494 8.73 8.86 25.22
CA TYR A 494 7.81 8.44 24.17
C TYR A 494 8.52 7.49 23.19
N PRO A 495 8.30 6.18 23.32
CA PRO A 495 8.88 5.21 22.40
C PRO A 495 8.11 5.16 21.08
N VAL A 496 8.81 5.33 19.97
CA VAL A 496 8.28 5.25 18.60
C VAL A 496 9.04 4.20 17.78
N PHE A 497 8.30 3.27 17.17
CA PHE A 497 8.83 2.32 16.21
C PHE A 497 8.38 2.72 14.80
N VAL A 498 9.34 2.96 13.90
CA VAL A 498 9.11 3.26 12.49
C VAL A 498 9.57 2.08 11.65
N GLY A 499 8.63 1.43 10.97
CA GLY A 499 8.95 0.32 10.07
C GLY A 499 8.77 0.68 8.60
N TYR A 500 9.49 -0.05 7.75
CA TYR A 500 9.28 0.01 6.30
C TYR A 500 8.03 -0.76 5.84
N GLU A 501 7.48 -1.62 6.71
CA GLU A 501 6.32 -2.48 6.48
C GLU A 501 4.99 -1.71 6.66
N PRO A 502 4.18 -1.54 5.59
CA PRO A 502 2.90 -0.82 5.67
C PRO A 502 1.86 -1.48 6.56
N VAL A 503 1.92 -2.81 6.72
CA VAL A 503 0.98 -3.53 7.59
C VAL A 503 1.07 -3.10 9.06
N LEU A 504 2.16 -2.43 9.46
CA LEU A 504 2.27 -1.85 10.81
C LEU A 504 1.21 -0.77 11.10
N GLU A 505 0.62 -0.18 10.07
CA GLU A 505 -0.48 0.78 10.20
C GLU A 505 -1.84 0.10 10.46
N SER A 506 -1.93 -1.22 10.24
CA SER A 506 -3.19 -1.95 10.29
C SER A 506 -3.85 -1.90 11.66
N PHE A 507 -5.18 -1.99 11.66
CA PHE A 507 -5.97 -1.92 12.88
C PHE A 507 -5.48 -2.94 13.90
N PHE A 508 -5.42 -2.50 15.16
CA PHE A 508 -5.02 -3.29 16.32
C PHE A 508 -3.56 -3.81 16.32
N VAL A 509 -2.77 -3.66 15.25
CA VAL A 509 -1.33 -4.02 15.26
C VAL A 509 -0.58 -3.21 16.31
N ASN A 510 -0.90 -1.92 16.44
CA ASN A 510 -0.35 -1.06 17.49
C ASN A 510 -0.72 -1.56 18.90
N THR A 511 -1.97 -1.97 19.10
CA THR A 511 -2.44 -2.52 20.38
C THR A 511 -1.70 -3.81 20.73
N TYR A 512 -1.57 -4.73 19.76
CA TYR A 512 -0.83 -5.98 19.90
C TYR A 512 0.64 -5.72 20.27
N LEU A 513 1.34 -4.86 19.52
CA LEU A 513 2.75 -4.55 19.77
C LEU A 513 2.96 -3.80 21.09
N GLN A 514 2.01 -2.98 21.53
CA GLN A 514 2.03 -2.36 22.86
C GLN A 514 1.99 -3.40 23.99
N GLN A 515 1.13 -4.42 23.88
CA GLN A 515 1.06 -5.49 24.86
C GLN A 515 2.42 -6.20 24.99
N ARG A 516 3.04 -6.51 23.84
CA ARG A 516 4.40 -7.10 23.78
C ARG A 516 5.47 -6.17 24.35
N PHE A 517 5.41 -4.87 24.05
CA PHE A 517 6.37 -3.89 24.53
C PHE A 517 6.36 -3.76 26.07
N ARG A 518 5.18 -3.83 26.69
CA ARG A 518 5.03 -3.76 28.15
C ARG A 518 5.61 -4.96 28.90
N GLU A 519 5.86 -6.09 28.22
CA GLU A 519 6.62 -7.21 28.80
C GLU A 519 8.09 -6.82 29.12
N PHE A 520 8.62 -5.77 28.47
CA PHE A 520 10.04 -5.39 28.56
C PHE A 520 10.29 -4.11 29.37
N VAL A 521 9.26 -3.27 29.58
CA VAL A 521 9.43 -1.99 30.27
C VAL A 521 8.21 -1.63 31.14
N THR A 522 8.48 -1.28 32.39
CA THR A 522 7.46 -0.78 33.32
C THR A 522 7.02 0.63 32.97
N LYS A 523 5.73 0.93 33.17
CA LYS A 523 5.13 2.25 32.88
C LYS A 523 5.85 3.40 33.57
N LYS A 524 6.19 3.25 34.86
CA LYS A 524 6.81 4.31 35.65
C LYS A 524 7.86 3.73 36.59
N ASP A 525 9.00 4.40 36.65
CA ASP A 525 10.11 4.12 37.57
C ASP A 525 11.05 5.34 37.60
N ASN A 526 11.79 5.56 38.68
CA ASN A 526 12.69 6.71 38.85
C ASN A 526 12.07 8.08 38.52
N ASP A 527 10.77 8.27 38.84
CA ASP A 527 9.96 9.45 38.50
C ASP A 527 9.79 9.76 37.01
N VAL A 528 10.22 8.86 36.12
CA VAL A 528 10.04 8.98 34.67
C VAL A 528 8.94 8.01 34.21
N ILE A 529 8.04 8.49 33.37
CA ILE A 529 6.97 7.70 32.77
C ILE A 529 7.39 7.29 31.36
N VAL A 530 7.45 5.98 31.09
CA VAL A 530 7.58 5.45 29.74
C VAL A 530 6.18 5.28 29.17
N GLN A 531 5.83 6.12 28.20
CA GLN A 531 4.53 6.11 27.54
C GLN A 531 4.34 4.83 26.72
N PRO A 532 3.08 4.49 26.34
CA PRO A 532 2.83 3.41 25.39
C PRO A 532 3.61 3.60 24.09
N ILE A 533 3.97 2.48 23.43
CA ILE A 533 4.66 2.52 22.14
C ILE A 533 3.74 3.05 21.05
N SER A 534 4.27 3.92 20.20
CA SER A 534 3.64 4.26 18.93
C SER A 534 4.34 3.55 17.79
N VAL A 535 3.60 2.75 17.03
CA VAL A 535 4.11 2.04 15.86
C VAL A 535 3.52 2.70 14.62
N MET A 536 4.39 3.01 13.65
CA MET A 536 4.00 3.63 12.40
C MET A 536 4.85 3.11 11.25
N SER A 537 4.34 3.21 10.02
CA SER A 537 5.18 3.01 8.85
C SER A 537 6.01 4.26 8.55
N VAL A 538 6.98 4.11 7.66
CA VAL A 538 7.67 5.25 7.05
C VAL A 538 6.70 6.20 6.33
N ASP A 539 5.67 5.68 5.67
CA ASP A 539 4.71 6.51 4.93
C ASP A 539 3.89 7.41 5.88
N GLU A 540 3.58 6.93 7.09
CA GLU A 540 2.94 7.75 8.12
C GLU A 540 3.87 8.82 8.67
N LEU A 541 5.15 8.47 8.92
CA LEU A 541 6.15 9.44 9.40
C LEU A 541 6.35 10.57 8.38
N GLU A 542 6.47 10.24 7.10
CA GLU A 542 6.64 11.19 6.00
C GLU A 542 5.46 12.16 5.89
N LYS A 543 4.24 11.70 6.18
CA LYS A 543 3.04 12.55 6.24
C LYS A 543 2.98 13.36 7.55
N LEU A 544 3.49 12.82 8.65
CA LEU A 544 3.40 13.44 9.97
C LEU A 544 4.36 14.63 10.13
N LEU A 545 5.63 14.46 9.75
CA LEU A 545 6.68 15.47 9.95
C LEU A 545 6.35 16.88 9.40
N PRO A 546 5.85 17.08 8.17
CA PRO A 546 5.48 18.41 7.69
C PRO A 546 4.37 19.07 8.52
N ASN A 547 3.46 18.27 9.09
CA ASN A 547 2.37 18.78 9.93
C ASN A 547 2.87 19.21 11.32
N ILE A 548 3.86 18.49 11.87
CA ILE A 548 4.53 18.89 13.11
C ILE A 548 5.37 20.15 12.88
N HIS A 549 6.17 20.17 11.82
CA HIS A 549 7.01 21.32 11.47
C HIS A 549 6.21 22.59 11.23
N ALA A 550 5.06 22.49 10.55
CA ALA A 550 4.15 23.60 10.31
C ALA A 550 3.34 24.05 11.55
N GLY A 551 3.49 23.35 12.69
CA GLY A 551 2.76 23.66 13.92
C GLY A 551 1.27 23.30 13.90
N ALA A 552 0.82 22.47 12.95
CA ALA A 552 -0.56 21.97 12.96
C ALA A 552 -0.83 21.09 14.19
N CYS A 553 0.21 20.37 14.63
CA CYS A 553 0.23 19.54 15.81
C CYS A 553 1.65 19.45 16.38
N THR A 554 1.79 18.95 17.62
CA THR A 554 3.09 18.60 18.22
C THR A 554 3.24 17.09 18.35
N TRP A 555 4.47 16.59 18.56
CA TRP A 555 4.70 15.19 18.91
C TRP A 555 3.86 14.75 20.11
N MET A 556 3.87 15.54 21.20
CA MET A 556 3.11 15.21 22.40
C MET A 556 1.59 15.20 22.14
N GLU A 557 1.06 16.11 21.32
CA GLU A 557 -0.35 16.08 20.94
C GLU A 557 -0.70 14.82 20.15
N ILE A 558 0.09 14.48 19.12
CA ILE A 558 -0.16 13.27 18.31
C ILE A 558 -0.07 12.01 19.17
N LEU A 559 0.97 11.88 19.98
CA LEU A 559 1.23 10.66 20.73
C LEU A 559 0.22 10.50 21.86
N ASN A 560 -0.08 11.56 22.62
CA ASN A 560 -1.03 11.49 23.73
C ASN A 560 -2.47 11.24 23.25
N GLU A 561 -2.88 11.77 22.09
CA GLU A 561 -4.22 11.51 21.53
C GLU A 561 -4.40 10.02 21.16
N ARG A 562 -3.32 9.27 20.98
CA ARG A 562 -3.37 7.82 20.71
C ARG A 562 -3.51 6.97 21.97
N PHE A 563 -3.30 7.55 23.14
CA PHE A 563 -3.22 6.78 24.38
C PHE A 563 -4.54 6.84 25.14
N ASP A 564 -4.96 5.68 25.63
CA ASP A 564 -6.02 5.54 26.61
C ASP A 564 -5.44 4.86 27.85
N GLU A 565 -5.05 5.68 28.83
CA GLU A 565 -4.28 5.31 30.01
C GLU A 565 -2.92 4.64 29.75
N ASP A 566 -2.88 3.31 29.62
CA ASP A 566 -1.69 2.53 29.27
C ASP A 566 -1.85 1.71 27.99
N ARG A 567 -2.97 1.91 27.31
CA ARG A 567 -3.31 1.29 26.03
C ARG A 567 -3.08 2.26 24.89
N VAL A 568 -2.92 1.70 23.70
CA VAL A 568 -2.86 2.45 22.44
C VAL A 568 -4.16 2.19 21.69
N ARG A 569 -4.74 3.24 21.10
CA ARG A 569 -5.92 3.13 20.25
C ARG A 569 -5.62 2.23 19.04
N ALA A 570 -6.64 1.54 18.56
CA ALA A 570 -6.53 0.59 17.46
C ALA A 570 -6.12 1.22 16.11
N PHE A 571 -6.29 2.53 15.96
CA PHE A 571 -6.09 3.23 14.70
C PHE A 571 -4.64 3.65 14.46
N SER A 572 -4.34 3.85 13.18
CA SER A 572 -3.02 4.29 12.71
C SER A 572 -2.67 5.72 13.15
N VAL A 573 -1.41 6.09 13.02
CA VAL A 573 -0.95 7.46 13.32
C VAL A 573 -1.55 8.45 12.32
N HIS A 574 -1.74 8.04 11.07
CA HIS A 574 -2.38 8.80 10.02
C HIS A 574 -3.82 9.16 10.37
N GLN A 575 -4.61 8.21 10.89
CA GLN A 575 -5.97 8.49 11.35
C GLN A 575 -5.96 9.51 12.51
N THR A 576 -4.99 9.40 13.42
CA THR A 576 -4.85 10.34 14.54
C THR A 576 -4.53 11.76 14.04
N LEU A 577 -3.59 11.89 13.10
CA LEU A 577 -3.26 13.16 12.46
C LEU A 577 -4.50 13.75 11.78
N TYR A 578 -5.24 12.94 11.02
CA TYR A 578 -6.48 13.35 10.37
C TYR A 578 -7.49 13.88 11.38
N ASP A 579 -7.75 13.15 12.48
CA ASP A 579 -8.70 13.55 13.51
C ASP A 579 -8.30 14.87 14.20
N ILE A 580 -7.00 15.05 14.50
CA ILE A 580 -6.48 16.31 15.06
C ILE A 580 -6.67 17.46 14.07
N CYS A 581 -6.30 17.27 12.81
CA CYS A 581 -6.45 18.27 11.76
C CYS A 581 -7.92 18.65 11.54
N GLN A 582 -8.84 17.68 11.50
CA GLN A 582 -10.29 17.93 11.41
C GLN A 582 -10.80 18.70 12.63
N LYS A 583 -10.44 18.27 13.85
CA LYS A 583 -10.83 18.93 15.11
C LYS A 583 -10.34 20.38 15.17
N LYS A 584 -9.11 20.64 14.73
CA LYS A 584 -8.50 21.97 14.66
C LYS A 584 -8.91 22.76 13.41
N ARG A 585 -9.56 22.12 12.43
CA ARG A 585 -9.88 22.67 11.10
C ARG A 585 -8.65 23.19 10.36
N ILE A 586 -7.57 22.42 10.44
CA ILE A 586 -6.31 22.69 9.75
C ILE A 586 -6.17 21.69 8.61
N GLU A 587 -5.74 22.18 7.45
CA GLU A 587 -5.44 21.33 6.31
C GLU A 587 -4.16 20.51 6.55
N ILE A 588 -4.21 19.22 6.20
CA ILE A 588 -3.03 18.35 6.25
C ILE A 588 -2.01 18.84 5.24
N LYS A 589 -0.78 19.05 5.71
CA LYS A 589 0.35 19.48 4.88
C LYS A 589 0.99 18.30 4.16
N ASN A 590 1.36 18.56 2.91
CA ASN A 590 2.18 17.65 2.12
C ASN A 590 3.65 17.75 2.55
N ASN A 591 4.42 16.72 2.21
CA ASN A 591 5.85 16.68 2.42
C ASN A 591 6.55 17.26 1.19
N ASP A 592 6.74 18.59 1.21
CA ASP A 592 7.33 19.31 0.08
C ASP A 592 8.77 18.86 -0.24
N PHE A 593 9.50 18.33 0.75
CA PHE A 593 10.84 17.77 0.55
C PHE A 593 10.82 16.54 -0.35
N LEU A 594 9.91 15.60 -0.09
CA LEU A 594 9.74 14.41 -0.93
C LEU A 594 9.07 14.75 -2.26
N LEU A 595 8.17 15.72 -2.29
CA LEU A 595 7.60 16.21 -3.55
C LEU A 595 8.67 16.84 -4.44
N ALA A 596 9.62 17.58 -3.89
CA ALA A 596 10.74 18.14 -4.64
C ALA A 596 11.61 17.03 -5.25
N GLY A 597 11.96 16.00 -4.48
CA GLY A 597 12.70 14.84 -5.02
C GLY A 597 11.92 14.10 -6.10
N PHE A 598 10.61 13.93 -5.93
CA PHE A 598 9.74 13.36 -6.95
C PHE A 598 9.68 14.23 -8.22
N GLU A 599 9.63 15.55 -8.08
CA GLU A 599 9.66 16.52 -9.19
C GLU A 599 11.00 16.46 -9.96
N GLU A 600 12.12 16.26 -9.27
CA GLU A 600 13.45 16.11 -9.87
C GLU A 600 13.56 14.83 -10.71
N ILE A 601 13.10 13.69 -10.17
CA ILE A 601 13.03 12.42 -10.89
C ILE A 601 12.22 12.58 -12.17
N PHE A 602 11.06 13.22 -12.07
CA PHE A 602 10.20 13.44 -13.22
C PHE A 602 10.81 14.41 -14.23
N SER A 603 11.47 15.48 -13.78
CA SER A 603 12.16 16.43 -14.67
C SER A 603 13.26 15.74 -15.48
N THR A 604 14.00 14.83 -14.85
CA THR A 604 15.05 14.02 -15.50
C THR A 604 14.44 13.10 -16.56
N ILE A 605 13.41 12.33 -16.21
CA ILE A 605 12.70 11.44 -17.12
C ILE A 605 12.09 12.23 -18.30
N PHE A 606 11.41 13.34 -18.02
CA PHE A 606 10.77 14.16 -19.03
C PHE A 606 11.80 14.75 -20.00
N SER A 607 12.93 15.24 -19.49
CA SER A 607 14.02 15.77 -20.31
C SER A 607 14.64 14.70 -21.22
N LYS A 608 14.74 13.45 -20.75
CA LYS A 608 15.24 12.30 -21.53
C LYS A 608 14.32 11.92 -22.70
N TYR A 609 13.00 12.02 -22.50
CA TYR A 609 12.00 11.46 -23.42
C TYR A 609 11.11 12.47 -24.15
N ARG A 610 11.35 13.77 -23.97
CA ARG A 610 10.60 14.83 -24.66
C ARG A 610 10.78 14.75 -26.18
N GLU A 611 9.71 14.98 -26.92
CA GLU A 611 9.77 15.18 -28.37
C GLU A 611 10.66 16.39 -28.70
N ASN A 612 11.59 16.21 -29.63
CA ASN A 612 12.31 17.34 -30.22
C ASN A 612 11.32 18.16 -31.06
N ASP A 613 10.79 19.26 -30.53
CA ASP A 613 10.00 20.28 -31.25
C ASP A 613 10.79 21.02 -32.37
N ASN A 614 11.90 20.46 -32.87
CA ASN A 614 12.74 21.06 -33.91
C ASN A 614 12.63 20.33 -35.26
N GLN A 615 11.40 20.25 -35.81
CA GLN A 615 11.17 20.19 -37.26
C GLN A 615 9.88 20.94 -37.65
N GLN A 616 9.77 22.21 -37.24
CA GLN A 616 9.05 23.19 -38.07
C GLN A 616 10.10 24.04 -38.77
N GLN A 617 10.25 23.78 -40.06
CA GLN A 617 11.00 24.64 -40.98
C GLN A 617 10.47 26.08 -40.82
N LEU A 618 11.31 26.96 -40.28
CA LEU A 618 11.20 28.38 -40.55
C LEU A 618 11.24 28.55 -42.08
N PRO A 619 10.24 29.20 -42.71
CA PRO A 619 10.33 29.51 -44.13
C PRO A 619 11.53 30.41 -44.34
N THR A 620 12.55 29.88 -45.00
CA THR A 620 13.66 30.65 -45.53
C THR A 620 13.10 31.68 -46.48
N SER A 621 13.35 32.94 -46.14
CA SER A 621 13.04 34.11 -46.95
C SER A 621 13.81 34.02 -48.27
N SER A 622 13.08 34.04 -49.38
CA SER A 622 13.56 34.49 -50.68
C SER A 622 12.48 35.32 -51.34
#